data_AF-A0A963G0S6-F1
#
_entry.id   AF-A0A963G0S6-F1
#
_cell.length_a   1.000
_cell.length_b   1.000
_cell.length_c   1.000
_cell.angle_alpha   90.00
_cell.angle_beta   90.00
_cell.angle_gamma   90.00
#
_symmetry.space_group_name_H-M   'P 1'
#
loop_
_entity.id
_entity.type
_entity.pdbx_description
1 polymer ?
#
loop_
_entity_poly.entity_id
_entity_poly.type
_entity_poly.pdbx_seq_one_letter_code
_entity_poly.pdbx_strand_id
1 'polypeptide(L)'
;MSAASPGKLPPFGRAVADVIRRGYRPAGAVRVLADHWPAQRLERTSYPPVVLPPEGKPEAFDWRFLAGLDVLVMLRRRLTSRERLRSLLRCLLAADPRRLLVFDLDNHRSYWVKSVARGLEVSL
;
A
#
# COMPACT_ATOMS: atom_id res chain seq x y z
N MET A 1 28.48 0.10 -6.38
CA MET A 1 27.07 0.15 -5.93
C MET A 1 26.64 -1.27 -5.58
N SER A 2 26.54 -1.60 -4.29
CA SER A 2 26.12 -2.95 -3.87
C SER A 2 24.63 -3.10 -4.11
N ALA A 3 24.22 -4.10 -4.90
CA ALA A 3 22.82 -4.41 -5.09
C ALA A 3 22.28 -4.99 -3.78
N ALA A 4 21.57 -4.17 -3.00
CA ALA A 4 20.90 -4.63 -1.80
C ALA A 4 20.00 -5.83 -2.16
N SER A 5 20.14 -6.94 -1.44
CA SER A 5 19.28 -8.11 -1.60
C SER A 5 17.81 -7.67 -1.59
N PRO A 6 16.96 -8.17 -2.51
CA PRO A 6 15.56 -7.78 -2.53
C PRO A 6 14.94 -8.11 -1.16
N GLY A 7 14.32 -7.11 -0.52
CA GLY A 7 13.65 -7.35 0.76
C GLY A 7 12.44 -8.26 0.55
N LYS A 8 11.91 -8.82 1.64
CA LYS A 8 10.75 -9.71 1.59
C LYS A 8 9.54 -8.95 1.04
N LEU A 9 8.96 -9.37 -0.08
CA LEU A 9 7.73 -8.75 -0.57
C LEU A 9 6.54 -9.09 0.33
N PRO A 10 5.59 -8.15 0.51
CA PRO A 10 4.33 -8.46 1.17
C PRO A 10 3.52 -9.49 0.37
N PRO A 11 2.60 -10.24 1.01
CA PRO A 11 1.67 -11.10 0.29
C PRO A 11 1.03 -10.40 -0.92
N PHE A 12 1.00 -11.12 -2.05
CA PHE A 12 0.57 -10.66 -3.38
C PHE A 12 1.42 -9.52 -4.00
N GLY A 13 2.40 -8.95 -3.29
CA GLY A 13 3.30 -7.92 -3.82
C GLY A 13 4.14 -8.42 -5.01
N ARG A 14 4.47 -9.71 -5.05
CA ARG A 14 5.22 -10.31 -6.18
C ARG A 14 4.48 -10.18 -7.51
N ALA A 15 3.18 -10.47 -7.53
CA ALA A 15 2.37 -10.39 -8.74
C ALA A 15 2.32 -8.96 -9.30
N VAL A 16 2.14 -7.97 -8.41
CA VAL A 16 2.16 -6.55 -8.79
C VAL A 16 3.54 -6.14 -9.31
N ALA A 17 4.60 -6.50 -8.59
CA ALA A 17 5.98 -6.18 -8.97
C ALA A 17 6.38 -6.80 -10.32
N ASP A 18 5.92 -8.02 -10.61
CA ASP A 18 6.18 -8.69 -11.89
C ASP A 18 5.53 -7.99 -13.07
N VAL A 19 4.27 -7.57 -12.93
CA VAL A 19 3.54 -6.84 -13.97
C VAL A 19 4.19 -5.47 -14.24
N ILE A 20 4.60 -4.76 -13.18
CA ILE A 20 5.30 -3.47 -13.30
C ILE A 20 6.66 -3.63 -14.00
N ARG A 21 7.42 -4.67 -13.63
CA ARG A 21 8.73 -4.97 -14.25
C ARG A 21 8.61 -5.31 -15.74
N ARG A 22 7.45 -5.79 -16.19
CA ARG A 22 7.12 -6.01 -17.61
C ARG A 22 6.65 -4.74 -18.34
N GLY A 23 6.67 -3.57 -17.69
CA GLY A 23 6.31 -2.29 -18.29
C GLY A 23 4.83 -1.92 -18.17
N TYR A 24 3.97 -2.81 -17.66
CA TYR A 24 2.57 -2.51 -17.46
C TYR A 24 2.36 -1.53 -16.29
N ARG A 25 1.24 -0.81 -16.31
CA ARG A 25 0.80 0.06 -15.22
C ARG A 25 -0.64 -0.28 -14.84
N PRO A 26 -0.96 -0.31 -13.53
CA PRO A 26 -2.34 -0.44 -13.10
C PRO A 26 -3.19 0.71 -13.64
N ALA A 27 -4.40 0.42 -14.11
CA ALA A 27 -5.34 1.44 -14.58
C ALA A 27 -5.85 2.37 -13.46
N GLY A 28 -5.66 1.98 -12.19
CA GLY A 28 -6.01 2.76 -11.01
C GLY A 28 -4.97 2.59 -9.90
N ALA A 29 -5.35 2.89 -8.65
CA ALA A 29 -4.44 2.73 -7.53
C ALA A 29 -4.19 1.26 -7.16
N VAL A 30 -2.95 0.93 -6.80
CA VAL A 30 -2.63 -0.33 -6.12
C VAL A 30 -3.25 -0.28 -4.72
N ARG A 31 -4.07 -1.28 -4.41
CA ARG A 31 -4.74 -1.37 -3.11
C ARG A 31 -3.83 -2.08 -2.12
N VAL A 32 -3.61 -1.45 -0.97
CA VAL A 32 -2.92 -2.04 0.18
C VAL A 32 -3.95 -2.27 1.29
N LEU A 33 -4.17 -3.53 1.67
CA LEU A 33 -5.06 -3.89 2.78
C LEU A 33 -4.25 -3.95 4.06
N ALA A 34 -4.63 -3.15 5.05
CA ALA A 34 -4.07 -3.25 6.40
C ALA A 34 -4.92 -4.22 7.23
N ASP A 35 -4.32 -5.33 7.67
CA ASP A 35 -4.86 -6.31 8.63
C ASP A 35 -6.18 -7.01 8.23
N HIS A 36 -6.66 -6.73 7.02
CA HIS A 36 -7.95 -7.21 6.52
C HIS A 36 -7.75 -8.37 5.55
N TRP A 37 -7.57 -9.58 6.09
CA TRP A 37 -7.43 -10.84 5.35
C TRP A 37 -7.93 -12.07 6.15
N PRO A 38 -8.56 -13.10 5.52
CA PRO A 38 -8.99 -13.14 4.13
C PRO A 38 -10.15 -12.17 3.91
N ALA A 39 -10.04 -11.39 2.85
CA ALA A 39 -11.08 -10.44 2.53
C ALA A 39 -12.23 -11.18 1.85
N GLN A 40 -13.15 -11.75 2.62
CA GLN A 40 -14.34 -12.52 2.20
C GLN A 40 -15.27 -11.80 1.19
N ARG A 41 -14.92 -10.57 0.75
CA ARG A 41 -15.71 -9.74 -0.15
C ARG A 41 -14.91 -8.97 -1.21
N LEU A 42 -13.61 -9.26 -1.39
CA LEU A 42 -12.81 -8.63 -2.45
C LEU A 42 -12.90 -9.35 -3.80
N GLU A 43 -13.77 -10.36 -3.92
CA GLU A 43 -14.00 -11.15 -5.14
C GLU A 43 -14.43 -10.34 -6.37
N ARG A 44 -14.71 -9.04 -6.21
CA ARG A 44 -15.08 -8.12 -7.31
C ARG A 44 -13.99 -7.13 -7.71
N THR A 45 -12.74 -7.31 -7.26
CA THR A 45 -11.66 -6.40 -7.63
C THR A 45 -10.84 -6.94 -8.78
N SER A 46 -10.65 -6.15 -9.84
CA SER A 46 -9.92 -6.54 -11.05
C SER A 46 -8.43 -6.83 -10.84
N TYR A 47 -7.87 -6.54 -9.66
CA TYR A 47 -6.45 -6.76 -9.34
C TYR A 47 -6.28 -7.27 -7.91
N PRO A 48 -5.39 -8.26 -7.67
CA PRO A 48 -5.14 -8.76 -6.33
C PRO A 48 -4.55 -7.63 -5.46
N PRO A 49 -5.10 -7.41 -4.26
CA PRO A 49 -4.60 -6.40 -3.36
C PRO A 49 -3.27 -6.84 -2.73
N VAL A 50 -2.39 -5.89 -2.45
CA VAL A 50 -1.22 -6.12 -1.60
C VAL A 50 -1.70 -6.14 -0.15
N VAL A 51 -1.23 -7.10 0.65
CA VAL A 51 -1.72 -7.28 2.04
C VAL A 51 -0.60 -7.00 3.03
N LEU A 52 -0.87 -6.17 4.03
CA LEU A 52 -0.15 -6.18 5.30
C LEU A 52 -0.89 -7.14 6.24
N PRO A 53 -0.35 -8.34 6.53
CA PRO A 53 -1.01 -9.30 7.41
C PRO A 53 -0.97 -8.82 8.87
N PRO A 54 -1.97 -9.16 9.72
CA PRO A 54 -2.05 -8.71 11.12
C PRO A 54 -0.76 -8.94 11.93
N GLU A 55 -0.11 -10.07 11.72
CA GLU A 55 1.13 -10.48 12.39
C GLU A 55 2.41 -9.88 11.76
N GLY A 56 2.32 -9.34 10.55
CA GLY A 56 3.46 -8.74 9.84
C GLY A 56 3.78 -7.34 10.33
N LYS A 57 5.06 -7.02 10.51
CA LYS A 57 5.51 -5.63 10.73
C LYS A 57 5.65 -4.93 9.37
N PRO A 58 5.11 -3.70 9.18
CA PRO A 58 5.25 -2.99 7.91
C PRO A 58 6.70 -2.87 7.43
N GLU A 59 7.65 -2.63 8.34
CA GLU A 59 9.07 -2.43 8.06
C GLU A 59 9.78 -3.71 7.60
N ALA A 60 9.19 -4.88 7.88
CA ALA A 60 9.75 -6.16 7.47
C ALA A 60 9.51 -6.46 5.98
N PHE A 61 8.75 -5.61 5.28
CA PHE A 61 8.38 -5.79 3.88
C PHE A 61 9.05 -4.76 2.97
N ASP A 62 9.38 -5.20 1.76
CA ASP A 62 9.85 -4.34 0.69
C ASP A 62 8.67 -3.71 -0.06
N TRP A 63 8.50 -2.40 0.12
CA TRP A 63 7.44 -1.61 -0.52
C TRP A 63 7.92 -0.86 -1.77
N ARG A 64 9.23 -0.91 -2.10
CA ARG A 64 9.83 -0.08 -3.17
C ARG A 64 9.24 -0.35 -4.55
N PHE A 65 8.62 -1.52 -4.75
CA PHE A 65 7.90 -1.83 -5.99
C PHE A 65 6.68 -0.93 -6.23
N LEU A 66 6.25 -0.14 -5.24
CA LEU A 66 5.17 0.86 -5.35
C LEU A 66 5.65 2.25 -5.80
N ALA A 67 6.96 2.43 -6.04
CA ALA A 67 7.52 3.70 -6.46
C ALA A 67 6.85 4.24 -7.73
N GLY A 68 6.47 5.52 -7.70
CA GLY A 68 5.80 6.20 -8.81
C GLY A 68 4.36 5.76 -9.09
N LEU A 69 3.77 4.88 -8.27
CA LEU A 69 2.39 4.43 -8.44
C LEU A 69 1.40 5.25 -7.60
N ASP A 70 0.12 5.17 -7.96
CA ASP A 70 -0.95 5.59 -7.06
C ASP A 70 -1.24 4.44 -6.09
N VAL A 71 -1.25 4.75 -4.79
CA VAL A 71 -1.47 3.77 -3.71
C VAL A 71 -2.70 4.16 -2.90
N LEU A 72 -3.58 3.19 -2.68
CA LEU A 72 -4.77 3.33 -1.86
C LEU A 72 -4.72 2.34 -0.69
N VAL A 73 -4.53 2.86 0.52
CA VAL A 73 -4.60 2.06 1.75
C VAL A 73 -6.06 1.87 2.13
N MET A 74 -6.51 0.62 2.12
CA MET A 74 -7.83 0.19 2.55
C MET A 74 -7.76 -0.12 4.05
N LEU A 75 -8.28 0.80 4.87
CA LEU A 75 -8.20 0.76 6.32
C LEU A 75 -9.53 0.27 6.92
N ARG A 76 -9.46 -0.63 7.90
CA ARG A 76 -10.53 -0.83 8.88
C ARG A 76 -10.04 -0.42 10.25
N ARG A 77 -10.56 0.68 10.80
CA ARG A 77 -10.12 1.21 12.10
C ARG A 77 -10.33 0.24 13.24
N ARG A 78 -11.32 -0.65 13.14
CA ARG A 78 -11.52 -1.70 14.14
C ARG A 78 -10.45 -2.81 14.12
N LEU A 79 -9.69 -2.94 13.03
CA LEU A 79 -8.66 -3.98 12.88
C LEU A 79 -7.24 -3.43 12.94
N THR A 80 -7.03 -2.20 12.47
CA THR A 80 -5.71 -1.59 12.37
C THR A 80 -5.55 -0.46 13.37
N SER A 81 -4.61 -0.60 14.31
CA SER A 81 -4.30 0.44 15.29
C SER A 81 -3.70 1.68 14.63
N ARG A 82 -3.79 2.84 15.31
CA ARG A 82 -3.25 4.11 14.81
C ARG A 82 -1.74 4.06 14.59
N GLU A 83 -1.02 3.44 15.51
CA GLU A 83 0.45 3.28 15.44
C GLU A 83 0.86 2.42 14.24
N ARG A 84 0.10 1.35 14.00
CA ARG A 84 0.32 0.43 12.90
C ARG A 84 0.03 1.07 11.55
N LEU A 85 -1.07 1.83 11.46
CA LEU A 85 -1.35 2.66 10.29
C LEU A 85 -0.23 3.67 10.04
N ARG A 86 0.24 4.38 11.08
CA ARG A 86 1.31 5.38 10.95
C ARG A 86 2.60 4.74 10.46
N SER A 87 2.95 3.57 10.97
CA SER A 87 4.13 2.80 10.57
C SER A 87 4.04 2.36 9.11
N LEU A 88 2.89 1.81 8.69
CA LEU A 88 2.62 1.49 7.29
C LEU A 88 2.75 2.72 6.39
N LEU A 89 2.12 3.84 6.75
CA LEU A 89 2.17 5.07 5.95
C LEU A 89 3.60 5.61 5.80
N ARG A 90 4.45 5.51 6.83
CA ARG A 90 5.88 5.86 6.72
C ARG A 90 6.61 4.97 5.72
N CYS A 91 6.44 3.66 5.80
CA CYS A 91 7.03 2.73 4.83
C CYS A 91 6.56 3.01 3.40
N LEU A 92 5.27 3.27 3.22
CA LEU A 92 4.70 3.60 1.91
C LEU A 92 5.19 4.94 1.40
N LEU A 93 5.30 5.99 2.23
CA LEU A 93 5.88 7.27 1.81
C LEU A 93 7.35 7.12 1.41
N ALA A 94 8.13 6.36 2.17
CA ALA A 94 9.55 6.09 1.87
C ALA A 94 9.74 5.30 0.56
N ALA A 95 8.73 4.54 0.12
CA ALA A 95 8.73 3.89 -1.18
C ALA A 95 8.48 4.85 -2.36
N ASP A 96 8.25 6.13 -2.09
CA ASP A 96 8.05 7.21 -3.07
C ASP A 96 6.89 6.97 -4.08
N PRO A 97 5.65 6.76 -3.63
CA PRO A 97 4.49 6.66 -4.50
C PRO A 97 4.16 8.03 -5.10
N ARG A 98 3.55 8.04 -6.28
CA ARG A 98 3.03 9.25 -6.92
C ARG A 98 1.88 9.85 -6.12
N ARG A 99 1.01 9.00 -5.57
CA ARG A 99 -0.10 9.38 -4.68
C ARG A 99 -0.25 8.35 -3.58
N LEU A 100 -0.56 8.82 -2.38
CA LEU A 100 -0.90 7.96 -1.25
C LEU A 100 -2.20 8.47 -0.63
N LEU A 101 -3.22 7.62 -0.67
CA LEU A 101 -4.53 7.87 -0.07
C LEU A 101 -4.86 6.78 0.94
N VAL A 102 -5.64 7.14 1.94
CA VAL A 102 -6.28 6.20 2.87
C VAL A 102 -7.78 6.24 2.62
N PHE A 103 -8.40 5.08 2.49
CA PHE A 103 -9.85 4.93 2.53
C PHE A 103 -10.24 4.11 3.75
N ASP A 104 -10.91 4.77 4.68
CA ASP A 104 -11.50 4.18 5.88
C ASP A 104 -12.81 3.51 5.51
N LEU A 105 -12.79 2.18 5.46
CA LEU A 105 -13.93 1.33 5.14
C LEU A 105 -15.02 1.34 6.21
N ASP A 106 -14.69 1.70 7.45
CA ASP A 106 -15.65 1.66 8.55
C ASP A 106 -16.47 2.96 8.60
N ASN A 107 -15.85 4.10 8.22
CA ASN A 107 -16.51 5.40 8.22
C ASN A 107 -16.82 5.96 6.81
N HIS A 108 -16.45 5.24 5.76
CA HIS A 108 -16.58 5.67 4.36
C HIS A 108 -15.91 7.04 4.07
N ARG A 109 -14.74 7.29 4.68
CA ARG A 109 -13.98 8.54 4.53
C ARG A 109 -12.66 8.31 3.82
N SER A 110 -12.25 9.26 3.00
CA SER A 110 -10.95 9.27 2.33
C SER A 110 -10.05 10.38 2.84
N TYR A 111 -8.76 10.10 2.97
CA TYR A 111 -7.74 11.04 3.42
C TYR A 111 -6.58 11.05 2.42
N TRP A 112 -6.13 12.24 2.04
CA TRP A 112 -4.90 12.42 1.26
C TRP A 112 -3.70 12.42 2.20
N VAL A 113 -2.68 11.64 1.87
CA VAL A 113 -1.40 11.62 2.59
C VAL A 113 -0.31 12.25 1.74
N LYS A 114 -0.26 11.92 0.44
CA LYS A 114 0.66 12.52 -0.55
C LYS A 114 -0.02 12.64 -1.90
N SER A 115 0.27 13.73 -2.62
CA SER A 115 -0.04 13.84 -4.05
C SER A 115 0.97 14.72 -4.77
N VAL A 116 1.78 14.13 -5.66
CA VAL A 116 2.75 14.87 -6.48
C VAL A 116 2.07 15.96 -7.31
N ALA A 117 0.89 15.67 -7.88
CA ALA A 117 0.14 16.62 -8.71
C ALA A 117 -0.47 17.81 -7.94
N ARG A 118 -0.60 17.70 -6.60
CA ARG A 118 -1.21 18.76 -5.76
C ARG A 118 -0.19 19.48 -4.87
N GLY A 119 1.10 19.10 -4.92
CA GLY A 119 2.15 19.66 -4.07
C GLY A 119 1.93 19.44 -2.55
N LEU A 120 1.00 18.55 -2.17
CA LEU A 120 0.63 18.31 -0.77
C LEU A 120 1.45 17.14 -0.22
N GLU A 121 2.36 17.45 0.68
CA GLU A 121 2.96 16.53 1.65
C GLU A 121 2.29 16.80 3.00
N VAL A 122 1.51 15.85 3.51
CA VAL A 122 0.96 15.98 4.88
C VAL A 122 1.98 15.37 5.83
N SER A 123 2.55 16.19 6.71
CA SER A 123 3.44 15.71 7.79
C SER A 123 2.67 14.75 8.70
N LEU A 124 3.13 13.49 8.77
CA LEU A 124 2.52 12.37 9.52
C LEU A 124 2.72 12.43 11.04
#